data_AF-A7RYB7-F1
#
_entry.id   AF-A7RYB7-F1
#
_cell.length_a   1.000
_cell.length_b   1.000
_cell.length_c   1.000
_cell.angle_alpha   90.00
_cell.angle_beta   90.00
_cell.angle_gamma   90.00
#
_symmetry.space_group_name_H-M   'P 1'
#
loop_
_entity.id
_entity.type
_entity.pdbx_description
1 polymer ?
#
loop_
_entity_poly.entity_id
_entity_poly.type
_entity_poly.pdbx_seq_one_letter_code
_entity_poly.pdbx_strand_id
1 'polypeptide(L)'
;IQLWQFLLELLTDKTCRHLIMWVGEEGEFKLNDPEQVAQQWGKRKNKPAMNYEKLSRALRYYYDGDMIHKVHGKRFVYKFVCNLKNLLGYTAGELNKLVTEAAEANIEMSAALAV
;
A
#
# COMPACT_ATOMS: atom_id res chain seq x y z
N ILE A 1 9.19 7.99 10.39
CA ILE A 1 8.21 7.50 9.38
C ILE A 1 6.77 7.72 9.86
N GLN A 2 5.95 8.29 8.96
CA GLN A 2 4.51 8.44 9.11
C GLN A 2 3.76 7.24 8.49
N LEU A 3 2.49 7.04 8.83
CA LEU A 3 1.72 5.88 8.33
C LEU A 3 1.60 5.90 6.80
N TRP A 4 1.35 7.06 6.19
CA TRP A 4 1.24 7.17 4.72
C TRP A 4 2.53 6.75 4.01
N GLN A 5 3.70 7.14 4.54
CA GLN A 5 5.02 6.76 4.00
C GLN A 5 5.21 5.25 4.05
N PHE A 6 4.86 4.64 5.19
CA PHE A 6 4.93 3.19 5.37
C PHE A 6 4.01 2.43 4.40
N LEU A 7 2.78 2.91 4.19
CA LEU A 7 1.87 2.29 3.23
C LEU A 7 2.39 2.41 1.79
N LEU A 8 2.97 3.56 1.44
CA LEU A 8 3.63 3.77 0.15
C LEU A 8 4.81 2.82 -0.06
N GLU A 9 5.67 2.66 0.96
CA GLU A 9 6.77 1.68 0.91
C GLU A 9 6.25 0.27 0.59
N LEU A 10 5.22 -0.20 1.29
CA LEU A 10 4.63 -1.51 1.03
C LEU A 10 4.00 -1.60 -0.37
N LEU A 11 3.35 -0.53 -0.84
CA LEU A 11 2.74 -0.45 -2.17
C LEU A 11 3.77 -0.46 -3.31
N THR A 12 5.01 -0.09 -3.02
CA THR A 12 6.14 -0.13 -3.97
C THR A 12 7.01 -1.38 -3.84
N ASP A 13 6.71 -2.25 -2.86
CA ASP A 13 7.40 -3.53 -2.69
C ASP A 13 6.59 -4.66 -3.34
N LYS A 14 7.15 -5.22 -4.42
CA LYS A 14 6.55 -6.34 -5.15
C LYS A 14 6.26 -7.57 -4.28
N THR A 15 7.04 -7.80 -3.22
CA THR A 15 6.85 -8.94 -2.32
C THR A 15 5.65 -8.74 -1.40
N CYS A 16 5.23 -7.49 -1.18
CA CYS A 16 4.12 -7.12 -0.29
C CYS A 16 2.76 -7.04 -0.99
N ARG A 17 2.66 -7.29 -2.30
CA ARG A 17 1.40 -7.19 -3.07
C ARG A 17 0.25 -8.03 -2.51
N HIS A 18 0.56 -9.17 -1.90
CA HIS A 18 -0.43 -10.03 -1.25
C HIS A 18 -1.04 -9.39 0.02
N LEU A 19 -0.37 -8.43 0.64
CA LEU A 19 -0.83 -7.70 1.82
C LEU A 19 -1.56 -6.41 1.45
N ILE A 20 -1.02 -5.66 0.49
CA ILE A 20 -1.51 -4.35 0.06
C ILE A 20 -1.14 -4.12 -1.40
N MET A 21 -2.08 -3.57 -2.17
CA MET A 21 -1.85 -3.31 -3.60
C MET A 21 -2.63 -2.09 -4.10
N TRP A 22 -2.11 -1.48 -5.16
CA TRP A 22 -2.86 -0.50 -5.94
C TRP A 22 -4.08 -1.13 -6.60
N VAL A 23 -5.11 -0.31 -6.81
CA VAL A 23 -6.36 -0.66 -7.50
C VAL A 23 -6.60 0.40 -8.56
N GLY A 24 -6.57 0.01 -9.83
CA GLY A 24 -6.64 0.96 -10.95
C GLY A 24 -5.42 1.89 -11.00
N GLU A 25 -5.62 3.09 -11.55
CA GLU A 25 -4.53 4.04 -11.86
C GLU A 25 -4.62 5.34 -11.06
N GLU A 26 -5.76 5.58 -10.42
CA GLU A 26 -6.11 6.85 -9.77
C GLU A 26 -5.65 6.92 -8.31
N GLY A 27 -4.70 6.10 -7.87
CA GLY A 27 -4.18 6.12 -6.49
C GLY A 27 -5.05 5.42 -5.47
N GLU A 28 -6.09 4.69 -5.88
CA GLU A 28 -6.78 3.76 -4.99
C GLU A 28 -5.85 2.60 -4.62
N PHE A 29 -5.92 2.15 -3.38
CA PHE A 29 -5.22 0.96 -2.92
C PHE A 29 -6.10 0.17 -1.94
N LYS A 30 -5.87 -1.13 -1.89
CA LYS A 30 -6.60 -2.07 -1.03
C LYS A 30 -5.64 -2.73 -0.05
N LEU A 31 -6.04 -2.80 1.21
CA LEU A 31 -5.43 -3.72 2.18
C LEU A 31 -6.07 -5.10 1.98
N ASN A 32 -5.34 -6.02 1.36
CA ASN A 32 -5.77 -7.39 1.13
C ASN A 32 -5.72 -8.20 2.43
N ASP A 33 -4.68 -7.99 3.23
CA ASP A 33 -4.56 -8.50 4.59
C ASP A 33 -4.35 -7.31 5.57
N PRO A 34 -5.44 -6.67 6.02
CA PRO A 34 -5.35 -5.49 6.86
C PRO A 34 -4.65 -5.75 8.19
N GLU A 35 -4.74 -6.97 8.72
CA GLU A 35 -4.19 -7.29 10.03
C GLU A 35 -2.69 -7.53 9.96
N GLN A 36 -2.20 -8.21 8.92
CA GLN A 36 -0.77 -8.31 8.68
C GLN A 36 -0.12 -6.95 8.37
N VAL A 37 -0.80 -6.08 7.61
CA VAL A 37 -0.32 -4.70 7.39
C VAL A 37 -0.23 -3.94 8.73
N ALA A 38 -1.21 -4.11 9.62
CA ALA A 38 -1.17 -3.47 10.93
C ALA A 38 -0.08 -4.03 11.84
N GLN A 39 0.18 -5.34 11.81
CA GLN A 39 1.30 -5.95 12.53
C GLN A 39 2.64 -5.44 12.02
N GLN A 40 2.84 -5.35 10.70
CA GLN A 40 4.04 -4.77 10.09
C GLN A 40 4.24 -3.30 10.50
N TRP A 41 3.15 -2.51 10.54
CA TRP A 41 3.19 -1.14 11.05
C TRP A 41 3.56 -1.09 12.54
N GLY A 42 2.97 -1.98 13.34
CA GLY A 42 3.30 -2.17 14.76
C GLY A 42 4.77 -2.45 14.96
N LYS A 43 5.34 -3.41 14.21
CA LYS A 43 6.77 -3.73 14.21
C LYS A 43 7.61 -2.50 13.86
N ARG A 44 7.24 -1.77 12.79
CA ARG A 44 7.95 -0.55 12.36
C ARG A 44 7.97 0.56 13.42
N LYS A 45 6.94 0.65 14.25
CA LYS A 45 6.79 1.68 15.29
C LYS A 45 7.10 1.18 16.71
N ASN A 46 7.55 -0.06 16.86
CA ASN A 46 7.71 -0.75 18.14
C ASN A 46 6.43 -0.67 19.02
N LYS A 47 5.29 -0.99 18.42
CA LYS A 47 3.96 -1.03 19.04
C LYS A 47 3.36 -2.44 18.85
N PRO A 48 3.68 -3.41 19.73
CA PRO A 48 3.28 -4.81 19.55
C PRO A 48 1.76 -5.04 19.60
N ALA A 49 1.01 -4.15 20.25
CA ALA A 49 -0.45 -4.21 20.32
C ALA A 49 -1.16 -3.47 19.16
N MET A 50 -0.46 -3.19 18.05
CA MET A 50 -1.06 -2.60 16.86
C MET A 50 -1.95 -3.62 16.14
N ASN A 51 -3.14 -3.19 15.72
CA ASN A 51 -4.11 -3.98 14.96
C ASN A 51 -4.79 -3.08 13.92
N TYR A 52 -5.58 -3.67 13.03
CA TYR A 52 -6.23 -2.91 11.96
C TYR A 52 -7.22 -1.87 12.49
N GLU A 53 -7.90 -2.13 13.61
CA GLU A 53 -8.81 -1.15 14.22
C GLU A 53 -8.07 0.16 14.54
N LYS A 54 -6.91 0.06 15.23
CA LYS A 54 -6.06 1.20 15.58
C LYS A 54 -5.44 1.85 14.35
N LEU A 55 -4.95 1.05 13.39
CA LEU A 55 -4.40 1.56 12.14
C LEU A 55 -5.46 2.33 11.34
N SER A 56 -6.67 1.79 11.22
CA SER A 56 -7.79 2.43 10.55
C SER A 56 -8.21 3.72 11.25
N ARG A 57 -8.11 3.79 12.59
CA ARG A 57 -8.33 5.03 13.34
C ARG A 57 -7.28 6.09 13.00
N ALA A 58 -6.03 5.68 12.79
CA ALA A 58 -4.97 6.57 12.33
C ALA A 58 -5.22 7.05 10.89
N LEU A 59 -5.68 6.17 9.99
CA LEU A 59 -6.06 6.54 8.63
C LEU A 59 -7.18 7.59 8.58
N ARG A 60 -8.14 7.53 9.51
CA ARG A 60 -9.21 8.53 9.60
C ARG A 60 -8.70 9.97 9.82
N TYR A 61 -7.53 10.14 10.43
CA TYR A 61 -6.94 11.47 10.60
C TYR A 61 -6.42 12.08 9.28
N TYR A 62 -6.33 11.30 8.20
CA TYR A 62 -5.97 11.83 6.88
C TYR A 62 -7.17 12.28 6.04
N TYR A 63 -8.41 11.93 6.42
CA TYR A 63 -9.58 12.11 5.54
C TYR A 63 -9.91 13.57 5.25
N ASP A 64 -9.67 14.46 6.22
CA ASP A 64 -9.90 15.90 6.04
C ASP A 64 -8.73 16.61 5.34
N GLY A 65 -7.62 15.89 5.11
CA GLY A 65 -6.42 16.41 4.45
C GLY A 65 -6.33 16.03 2.97
N ASP A 66 -5.18 16.32 2.39
CA ASP A 66 -4.82 16.07 1.00
C ASP A 66 -3.98 14.80 0.83
N MET A 67 -3.86 13.96 1.85
CA MET A 67 -2.98 12.79 1.83
C MET A 67 -3.71 11.50 1.43
N ILE A 68 -4.66 11.04 2.25
CA ILE A 68 -5.39 9.77 2.03
C ILE A 68 -6.87 9.93 2.38
N HIS A 69 -7.75 9.51 1.47
CA HIS A 69 -9.20 9.43 1.68
C HIS A 69 -9.71 7.99 1.77
N LYS A 70 -10.87 7.80 2.41
CA LYS A 70 -11.62 6.54 2.34
C LYS A 70 -12.38 6.45 1.03
N VAL A 71 -12.31 5.29 0.36
CA VAL A 71 -13.24 4.99 -0.74
C VAL A 71 -14.51 4.36 -0.15
N HIS A 72 -15.61 5.11 -0.10
CA HIS A 72 -16.88 4.62 0.44
C HIS A 72 -17.45 3.47 -0.40
N GLY A 73 -18.18 2.55 0.24
CA GLY A 73 -18.74 1.35 -0.43
C GLY A 73 -17.73 0.24 -0.74
N LYS A 74 -16.42 0.51 -0.73
CA LYS A 74 -15.37 -0.50 -0.94
C LYS A 74 -14.68 -0.90 0.37
N ARG A 75 -14.74 -2.18 0.73
CA ARG A 75 -14.12 -2.69 1.97
C ARG A 75 -12.59 -2.63 1.88
N PHE A 76 -11.96 -2.03 2.89
CA PHE A 76 -10.50 -1.88 3.01
C PHE A 76 -9.78 -1.14 1.87
N VAL A 77 -10.54 -0.38 1.08
CA VAL A 77 -9.98 0.47 0.01
C VAL A 77 -9.89 1.92 0.46
N TYR A 78 -8.76 2.53 0.17
CA TYR A 78 -8.44 3.94 0.43
C TYR A 78 -7.81 4.54 -0.84
N LYS A 79 -7.61 5.85 -0.88
CA LYS A 79 -7.07 6.55 -2.03
C LYS A 79 -6.03 7.56 -1.60
N PHE A 80 -4.82 7.52 -2.16
CA PHE A 80 -3.90 8.65 -2.09
C PHE A 80 -4.45 9.77 -2.96
N VAL A 81 -4.71 10.94 -2.37
CA VAL A 81 -5.25 12.10 -3.09
C VAL A 81 -4.21 13.21 -3.28
N CYS A 82 -3.01 13.03 -2.75
CA CYS A 82 -1.87 13.90 -2.99
C CYS A 82 -1.30 13.69 -4.40
N ASN A 83 -0.58 14.68 -4.90
CA ASN A 83 0.12 14.55 -6.18
C ASN A 83 1.40 13.69 -6.02
N LEU A 84 1.25 12.37 -6.21
CA LEU A 84 2.36 11.42 -6.15
C LEU A 84 3.44 11.69 -7.20
N LYS A 85 3.09 12.25 -8.37
CA LYS A 85 4.06 12.60 -9.41
C LYS A 85 5.04 13.65 -8.91
N ASN A 86 4.53 14.68 -8.22
CA ASN A 86 5.37 15.71 -7.61
C ASN A 86 6.17 15.17 -6.41
N LEU A 87 5.58 14.24 -5.65
CA LEU A 87 6.20 13.70 -4.43
C LEU A 87 7.30 12.68 -4.71
N LEU A 88 7.13 11.81 -5.71
CA LEU A 88 7.95 10.62 -5.95
C LEU A 88 8.49 10.52 -7.38
N GLY A 89 8.08 11.41 -8.29
CA GLY A 89 8.43 11.32 -9.71
C GLY A 89 7.55 10.35 -10.51
N TYR A 90 6.58 9.69 -9.86
CA TYR A 90 5.69 8.71 -10.51
C TYR A 90 4.22 8.92 -10.11
N THR A 91 3.30 8.71 -11.05
CA THR A 91 1.86 8.59 -10.75
C THR A 91 1.56 7.25 -10.09
N ALA A 92 0.37 7.11 -9.49
CA ALA A 92 -0.07 5.82 -8.95
C ALA A 92 -0.17 4.74 -10.04
N GLY A 93 -0.66 5.08 -11.23
CA GLY A 93 -0.68 4.17 -12.38
C GLY A 93 0.72 3.71 -12.79
N GLU A 94 1.69 4.62 -12.89
CA GLU A 94 3.09 4.27 -13.18
C GLU A 94 3.68 3.35 -12.11
N LEU A 95 3.47 3.65 -10.82
CA LEU A 95 3.92 2.80 -9.72
C LEU A 95 3.26 1.41 -9.75
N ASN A 96 1.96 1.34 -10.01
CA ASN A 96 1.22 0.09 -10.12
C ASN A 96 1.75 -0.80 -11.25
N LYS A 97 2.04 -0.19 -12.41
CA LYS A 97 2.64 -0.89 -13.54
C LYS A 97 4.01 -1.47 -13.18
N LEU A 98 4.91 -0.62 -12.67
CA LEU A 98 6.27 -1.02 -12.28
C LEU A 98 6.28 -2.16 -11.25
N VAL A 99 5.45 -2.08 -10.20
CA VAL A 99 5.41 -3.11 -9.16
C VAL A 99 4.80 -4.43 -9.67
N THR A 100 3.87 -4.35 -10.63
CA THR A 100 3.23 -5.53 -11.24
C THR A 100 4.20 -6.25 -12.17
N GLU A 101 4.86 -5.52 -13.08
CA GLU A 101 5.88 -6.06 -13.98
C GLU A 101 7.04 -6.69 -13.19
N ALA A 102 7.50 -6.01 -12.13
CA ALA A 102 8.58 -6.53 -11.30
C ALA A 102 8.20 -7.81 -10.53
N ALA A 103 6.92 -7.99 -10.21
CA ALA A 103 6.40 -9.21 -9.57
C ALA A 103 6.31 -10.38 -10.57
N GLU A 104 5.87 -10.11 -11.80
CA GLU A 104 5.75 -11.09 -12.88
C GLU A 104 7.13 -11.61 -13.32
N ALA A 105 8.10 -10.72 -13.52
CA ALA A 105 9.47 -11.10 -13.84
C ALA A 105 10.12 -11.96 -12.73
N ASN A 106 9.71 -11.78 -11.47
CA ASN A 106 10.19 -12.60 -10.36
C ASN A 106 9.65 -14.03 -10.43
N ILE A 107 8.42 -14.20 -10.91
CA ILE A 107 7.79 -15.52 -11.10
C ILE A 107 8.48 -16.25 -12.25
N GLU A 108 8.67 -15.60 -13.40
CA GLU A 108 9.32 -16.21 -14.57
C GLU A 108 10.75 -16.65 -14.25
N MET A 109 11.53 -15.82 -13.55
CA MET A 109 12.90 -16.17 -13.14
C MET A 109 12.93 -17.31 -12.11
N SER A 110 11.96 -17.36 -11.19
CA SER A 110 11.85 -18.47 -10.23
C SER A 110 11.44 -19.79 -10.91
N ALA A 111 10.58 -19.73 -11.93
CA ALA A 111 10.17 -20.89 -12.71
C ALA A 111 11.34 -21.40 -13.57
N ALA A 112 12.14 -20.50 -14.16
CA ALA A 112 13.31 -20.86 -14.96
C ALA A 112 14.44 -21.53 -14.17
N LEU A 113 14.55 -21.25 -12.87
CA LEU A 113 15.52 -21.91 -11.97
C LEU A 113 15.03 -23.26 -11.42
N ALA A 114 13.75 -23.58 -11.60
CA ALA A 114 13.13 -24.81 -11.10
C ALA A 114 13.06 -25.94 -12.15
N VAL A 115 13.63 -25.74 -13.34
CA VAL A 115 13.77 -26.70 -14.45
C VAL A 115 15.24 -27.03 -14.66
#